data_AF-N6X3T5-F1
#
_entry.id   AF-N6X3T5-F1
#
_cell.length_a   1.000
_cell.length_b   1.000
_cell.length_c   1.000
_cell.angle_alpha   90.00
_cell.angle_beta   90.00
_cell.angle_gamma   90.00
#
_symmetry.space_group_name_H-M   'P 1'
#
loop_
_entity.id
_entity.type
_entity.pdbx_description
1 polymer ?
#
loop_
_entity_poly.entity_id
_entity_poly.type
_entity_poly.pdbx_seq_one_letter_code
_entity_poly.pdbx_strand_id
1 'polypeptide(L)'
;MTLLSRTVRDRKDHRRWVLTVRNYELMVILDPSIDERTVAPTMDKYLAPVSANGGSVDKVDIWGKRRLAYDILKRSEGIYVVINMTTTPDVALELNRRMGLDETILRTKLLRPDAH
;
A
#
# COMPACT_ATOMS: atom_id res chain seq x y z
N MET A 1 -43.82 -42.02 -23.36
CA MET A 1 -42.87 -41.80 -24.48
C MET A 1 -42.68 -40.30 -24.67
N THR A 2 -41.76 -39.69 -23.90
CA THR A 2 -41.18 -38.34 -24.13
C THR A 2 -39.86 -38.30 -23.33
N LEU A 3 -38.79 -38.90 -23.85
CA LEU A 3 -37.66 -38.24 -24.51
C LEU A 3 -36.92 -37.20 -23.66
N LEU A 4 -35.88 -37.72 -22.99
CA LEU A 4 -34.47 -37.27 -23.02
C LEU A 4 -34.10 -35.86 -22.52
N SER A 5 -33.49 -35.87 -21.34
CA SER A 5 -32.26 -35.17 -20.95
C SER A 5 -31.60 -34.26 -21.99
N ARG A 6 -31.52 -32.96 -21.67
CA ARG A 6 -30.39 -32.11 -22.03
C ARG A 6 -30.02 -31.19 -20.86
N THR A 7 -29.16 -31.72 -19.99
CA THR A 7 -28.10 -30.92 -19.39
C THR A 7 -27.41 -30.16 -20.51
N VAL A 8 -27.30 -28.83 -20.39
CA VAL A 8 -26.32 -27.91 -21.01
C VAL A 8 -26.92 -26.51 -20.88
N ARG A 9 -26.39 -25.72 -19.94
CA ARG A 9 -25.43 -24.64 -20.23
C ARG A 9 -25.40 -23.73 -19.01
N ASP A 10 -24.47 -24.04 -18.12
CA ASP A 10 -23.94 -23.11 -17.14
C ASP A 10 -23.55 -21.83 -17.88
N ARG A 11 -24.38 -20.81 -17.74
CA ARG A 11 -24.30 -19.58 -18.53
C ARG A 11 -23.35 -18.63 -17.84
N LYS A 12 -22.11 -18.70 -18.30
CA LYS A 12 -21.12 -17.61 -18.31
C LYS A 12 -20.91 -16.98 -16.93
N ASP A 13 -19.96 -17.55 -16.22
CA ASP A 13 -19.11 -16.86 -15.26
C ASP A 13 -18.52 -15.60 -15.94
N HIS A 14 -19.25 -14.49 -15.79
CA HIS A 14 -18.78 -13.18 -16.21
C HIS A 14 -17.67 -12.85 -15.23
N ARG A 15 -16.42 -13.02 -15.66
CA ARG A 15 -15.19 -12.51 -15.06
C ARG A 15 -15.44 -11.22 -14.28
N ARG A 16 -15.88 -11.36 -13.04
CA ARG A 16 -15.85 -10.30 -12.06
C ARG A 16 -14.39 -10.28 -11.69
N TRP A 17 -13.65 -9.34 -12.26
CA TRP A 17 -12.37 -8.92 -11.73
C TRP A 17 -12.65 -8.45 -10.31
N VAL A 18 -12.75 -9.39 -9.36
CA VAL A 18 -12.86 -9.06 -7.96
C VAL A 18 -11.51 -8.45 -7.64
N LEU A 19 -11.46 -7.11 -7.59
CA LEU A 19 -10.42 -6.36 -6.91
C LEU A 19 -10.45 -6.83 -5.46
N THR A 20 -9.85 -8.00 -5.23
CA THR A 20 -9.84 -8.64 -3.93
C THR A 20 -8.93 -7.79 -3.08
N VAL A 21 -9.50 -7.29 -1.99
CA VAL A 21 -8.75 -6.53 -0.99
C VAL A 21 -7.68 -7.45 -0.41
N ARG A 22 -6.46 -6.93 -0.30
CA ARG A 22 -5.29 -7.68 0.17
C ARG A 22 -4.56 -6.88 1.23
N ASN A 23 -3.84 -7.59 2.09
CA ASN A 23 -3.01 -7.00 3.10
C ASN A 23 -1.67 -6.60 2.47
N TYR A 24 -1.25 -5.38 2.76
CA TYR A 24 0.00 -4.78 2.33
C TYR A 24 0.74 -4.21 3.54
N GLU A 25 2.04 -4.39 3.52
CA GLU A 25 2.97 -3.71 4.41
C GLU A 25 3.75 -2.70 3.57
N LEU A 26 3.72 -1.44 3.97
CA LEU A 26 4.41 -0.36 3.30
C LEU A 26 5.41 0.26 4.26
N MET A 27 6.69 0.19 3.87
CA MET A 27 7.76 0.88 4.57
C MET A 27 8.17 2.12 3.78
N VAL A 28 8.24 3.25 4.47
CA VAL A 28 8.63 4.55 3.92
C VAL A 28 9.78 5.10 4.73
N ILE A 29 10.80 5.59 4.04
CA ILE A 29 11.93 6.32 4.63
C ILE A 29 11.82 7.77 4.16
N LEU A 30 11.62 8.70 5.09
CA LEU A 30 11.56 10.13 4.81
C LEU A 30 12.90 10.82 5.09
N ASP A 31 13.11 11.97 4.43
CA ASP A 31 14.27 12.84 4.64
C ASP A 31 14.34 13.29 6.11
N PRO A 32 15.50 13.20 6.79
CA PRO A 32 15.63 13.55 8.20
C PRO A 32 15.49 15.05 8.50
N SER A 33 15.45 15.91 7.47
CA SER A 33 15.27 17.36 7.61
C SER A 33 13.82 17.77 7.88
N ILE A 34 12.84 16.88 7.64
CA ILE A 34 11.46 17.17 7.99
C ILE A 34 11.25 17.14 9.51
N ASP A 35 10.31 17.96 9.99
CA ASP A 35 9.88 17.92 11.39
C ASP A 35 9.10 16.61 11.63
N GLU A 36 9.45 15.90 12.70
CA GLU A 36 8.75 14.67 13.09
C GLU A 36 7.26 14.91 13.36
N ARG A 37 6.90 16.13 13.81
CA ARG A 37 5.51 16.53 14.03
C ARG A 37 4.69 16.61 12.75
N THR A 38 5.33 16.81 11.59
CA THR A 38 4.63 16.88 10.29
C THR A 38 4.54 15.52 9.59
N VAL A 39 5.21 14.49 10.11
CA VAL A 39 5.20 13.13 9.53
C VAL A 39 3.80 12.53 9.58
N ALA A 40 3.18 12.50 10.77
CA ALA A 40 1.83 11.94 10.94
C ALA A 40 0.78 12.57 10.00
N PRO A 41 0.59 13.91 9.96
CA PRO A 41 -0.40 14.50 9.06
C PRO A 41 -0.05 14.34 7.58
N THR A 42 1.23 14.16 7.23
CA THR A 42 1.63 13.84 5.85
C THR A 42 1.23 12.42 5.49
N MET A 43 1.44 11.45 6.39
CA MET A 43 1.00 10.07 6.18
C MET A 43 -0.53 9.98 6.08
N ASP A 44 -1.27 10.71 6.90
CA ASP A 44 -2.73 10.74 6.84
C ASP A 44 -3.26 11.19 5.46
N LYS A 45 -2.61 12.20 4.85
CA LYS A 45 -2.94 12.65 3.48
C LYS A 45 -2.73 11.55 2.45
N TYR A 46 -1.63 10.81 2.58
CA TYR A 46 -1.33 9.68 1.70
C TYR A 46 -2.30 8.51 1.90
N LEU A 47 -2.78 8.31 3.12
CA LEU A 47 -3.67 7.20 3.46
C LEU A 47 -5.16 7.49 3.21
N ALA A 48 -5.57 8.76 3.10
CA ALA A 48 -6.96 9.13 2.81
C ALA A 48 -7.59 8.41 1.59
N PRO A 49 -6.88 8.23 0.44
CA PRO A 49 -7.40 7.47 -0.69
C PRO A 49 -7.62 5.97 -0.39
N VAL A 50 -6.92 5.39 0.59
CA VAL A 50 -7.12 3.99 0.98
C VAL A 50 -8.50 3.82 1.59
N SER A 51 -8.84 4.68 2.56
CA SER A 51 -10.16 4.69 3.20
C SER A 51 -11.28 5.04 2.22
N ALA A 52 -11.02 5.95 1.27
CA ALA A 52 -12.01 6.36 0.26
C ALA A 52 -12.39 5.23 -0.72
N ASN A 53 -11.47 4.29 -0.97
CA ASN A 53 -11.69 3.16 -1.89
C ASN A 53 -12.12 1.86 -1.17
N GLY A 54 -12.62 1.97 0.06
CA GLY A 54 -13.10 0.82 0.84
C GLY A 54 -11.99 -0.06 1.42
N GLY A 55 -10.76 0.45 1.50
CA GLY A 55 -9.67 -0.17 2.24
C GLY A 55 -9.66 0.25 3.73
N SER A 56 -8.86 -0.45 4.52
CA SER A 56 -8.61 -0.17 5.94
C SER A 56 -7.12 0.12 6.15
N VAL A 57 -6.80 1.02 7.07
CA VAL A 57 -5.45 1.18 7.60
C VAL A 57 -5.44 0.57 8.98
N ASP A 58 -4.67 -0.49 9.16
CA ASP A 58 -4.70 -1.32 10.36
C ASP A 58 -3.73 -0.77 11.41
N LYS A 59 -2.54 -0.33 10.96
CA LYS A 59 -1.51 0.21 11.86
C LYS A 59 -0.59 1.19 11.13
N VAL A 60 -0.23 2.27 11.81
CA VAL A 60 0.83 3.20 11.38
C VAL A 60 1.84 3.32 12.52
N ASP A 61 3.04 2.79 12.31
CA ASP A 61 4.14 2.86 13.26
C ASP A 61 5.20 3.86 12.76
N ILE A 62 5.43 4.93 13.51
CA ILE A 62 6.49 5.90 13.24
C ILE A 62 7.65 5.60 14.18
N TRP A 63 8.81 5.24 13.61
CA TRP A 63 9.99 4.82 14.38
C TRP A 63 10.96 5.98 14.68
N GLY A 64 10.66 7.18 14.16
CA GLY A 64 11.52 8.36 14.28
C GLY A 64 12.80 8.27 13.45
N LYS A 65 13.79 9.12 13.78
CA LYS A 65 15.07 9.21 13.07
C LYS A 65 15.99 8.04 13.40
N ARG A 66 16.56 7.41 12.38
CA ARG A 66 17.53 6.32 12.50
C ARG A 66 18.65 6.47 11.47
N ARG A 67 19.85 6.00 11.83
CA ARG A 67 21.01 5.96 10.94
C ARG A 67 20.79 4.90 9.84
N LEU A 68 21.02 5.27 8.59
CA LEU A 68 21.01 4.38 7.44
C LEU A 68 22.32 3.58 7.36
N ALA A 69 22.28 2.42 6.70
CA ALA A 69 23.49 1.61 6.48
C ALA A 69 24.47 2.25 5.47
N TYR A 70 23.94 3.08 4.58
CA TYR A 70 24.67 3.84 3.57
C TYR A 70 23.87 5.10 3.23
N ASP A 71 24.55 6.11 2.69
CA ASP A 71 23.91 7.37 2.37
C ASP A 71 22.94 7.23 1.19
N ILE A 72 21.72 7.71 1.36
CA ILE A 72 20.72 7.83 0.29
C ILE A 72 20.56 9.32 -0.01
N LEU A 73 20.79 9.75 -1.26
CA LEU A 73 20.70 11.17 -1.65
C LEU A 73 21.53 12.09 -0.72
N LYS A 74 22.72 11.63 -0.28
CA LYS A 74 23.60 12.33 0.69
C LYS A 74 23.00 12.51 2.09
N ARG A 75 22.02 11.70 2.48
CA ARG A 75 21.47 11.61 3.83
C ARG A 75 21.97 10.34 4.49
N SER A 76 22.56 10.47 5.68
CA SER A 76 23.04 9.36 6.50
C SER A 76 21.99 8.87 7.52
N GLU A 77 20.89 9.59 7.65
CA GLU A 77 19.76 9.30 8.54
C GLU A 77 18.45 9.38 7.75
N GLY A 78 17.41 8.76 8.27
CA GLY A 78 16.06 8.85 7.73
C GLY A 78 15.01 8.57 8.79
N ILE A 79 13.79 9.08 8.59
CA ILE A 79 12.65 8.79 9.45
C ILE A 79 11.93 7.57 8.89
N TYR A 80 11.78 6.53 9.71
CA TYR A 80 11.13 5.30 9.30
C TYR A 80 9.65 5.30 9.67
N VAL A 81 8.80 4.96 8.70
CA VAL A 81 7.38 4.74 8.91
C VAL A 81 6.99 3.39 8.32
N VAL A 82 6.29 2.58 9.10
CA VAL A 82 5.76 1.28 8.69
C VAL A 82 4.25 1.33 8.77
N ILE A 83 3.59 0.97 7.68
CA ILE A 83 2.14 1.06 7.54
C ILE A 83 1.61 -0.32 7.15
N ASN A 84 0.69 -0.83 7.96
CA ASN A 84 -0.10 -2.01 7.63
C ASN A 84 -1.45 -1.54 7.14
N MET A 85 -1.80 -1.93 5.92
CA MET A 85 -3.06 -1.54 5.30
C MET A 85 -3.64 -2.68 4.48
N THR A 86 -4.96 -2.69 4.39
CA THR A 86 -5.74 -3.66 3.67
C THR A 86 -6.47 -2.91 2.56
N THR A 87 -6.06 -3.10 1.29
CA THR A 87 -6.58 -2.32 0.16
C THR A 87 -6.57 -3.10 -1.15
N THR A 88 -7.17 -2.53 -2.18
CA THR A 88 -7.12 -3.11 -3.53
C THR A 88 -5.74 -2.90 -4.17
N PRO A 89 -5.29 -3.80 -5.06
CA PRO A 89 -3.97 -3.69 -5.68
C PRO A 89 -3.74 -2.38 -6.46
N ASP A 90 -4.80 -1.84 -7.06
CA ASP A 90 -4.75 -0.60 -7.84
C ASP A 90 -4.40 0.60 -6.96
N VAL A 91 -5.08 0.72 -5.81
CA VAL A 91 -4.84 1.78 -4.83
C VAL A 91 -3.46 1.66 -4.20
N ALA A 92 -3.01 0.44 -3.88
CA ALA A 92 -1.66 0.23 -3.35
C ALA A 92 -0.57 0.65 -4.34
N LEU A 93 -0.75 0.37 -5.62
CA LEU A 93 0.20 0.75 -6.67
C LEU A 93 0.22 2.28 -6.88
N GLU A 94 -0.94 2.91 -6.94
CA GLU A 94 -1.05 4.36 -7.08
C GLU A 94 -0.46 5.09 -5.86
N LEU A 95 -0.66 4.56 -4.65
CA LEU A 95 -0.05 5.09 -3.43
C LEU A 95 1.48 5.04 -3.51
N ASN A 96 2.05 3.89 -3.87
CA ASN A 96 3.49 3.73 -4.03
C ASN A 96 4.05 4.66 -5.11
N ARG A 97 3.31 4.85 -6.21
CA ARG A 97 3.69 5.79 -7.28
C ARG A 97 3.72 7.24 -6.78
N ARG A 98 2.68 7.69 -6.06
CA ARG A 98 2.60 9.06 -5.51
C ARG A 98 3.73 9.32 -4.51
N MET A 99 3.97 8.39 -3.60
CA MET A 99 5.06 8.50 -2.63
C MET A 99 6.44 8.48 -3.30
N GLY A 100 6.63 7.71 -4.37
CA GLY A 100 7.88 7.71 -5.12
C GLY A 100 8.15 8.98 -5.94
N LEU A 101 7.13 9.82 -6.14
CA LEU A 101 7.26 11.13 -6.78
C LEU A 101 7.52 12.27 -5.78
N ASP A 102 7.36 12.00 -4.49
CA ASP A 102 7.61 12.98 -3.43
C ASP A 102 9.11 13.01 -3.10
N GLU A 103 9.74 14.15 -3.32
CA GLU A 103 11.17 14.36 -3.05
C GLU A 103 11.51 14.28 -1.54
N THR A 104 10.52 14.42 -0.66
CA THR A 104 10.70 14.26 0.79
C THR A 104 10.81 12.79 1.21
N ILE A 105 10.49 11.85 0.31
CA ILE A 105 10.58 10.41 0.54
C ILE A 105 11.84 9.88 -0.14
N LEU A 106 12.77 9.36 0.69
CA LEU A 106 14.03 8.80 0.22
C LEU A 106 13.84 7.42 -0.42
N ARG A 107 12.93 6.61 0.15
CA ARG A 107 12.67 5.25 -0.35
C ARG A 107 11.31 4.74 0.10
N THR A 108 10.65 4.00 -0.78
CA THR A 108 9.46 3.20 -0.46
C THR A 108 9.75 1.72 -0.68
N LYS A 109 9.07 0.87 0.10
CA LYS A 109 9.07 -0.57 -0.09
C LYS A 109 7.67 -1.09 0.22
N LEU A 110 6.95 -1.47 -0.85
CA LEU A 110 5.64 -2.10 -0.75
C LEU A 110 5.81 -3.62 -0.76
N LEU A 111 5.24 -4.28 0.25
CA LEU A 111 5.30 -5.73 0.44
C LEU A 111 3.90 -6.30 0.62
N ARG A 112 3.75 -7.56 0.21
CA ARG A 112 2.56 -8.36 0.49
C ARG A 112 2.99 -9.53 1.39
N PRO A 113 2.57 -9.58 2.66
CA PRO A 113 2.96 -10.63 3.60
C PRO A 113 2.59 -12.05 3.13
N ASP A 114 1.42 -12.20 2.49
CA ASP A 114 0.88 -13.50 2.07
C ASP A 114 1.38 -13.97 0.68
N ALA A 115 2.55 -13.52 0.23
CA ALA A 115 3.12 -13.86 -1.09
C ALA A 115 4.42 -14.66 -0.97
N HIS A 116 4.49 -15.57 0.00
CA HIS A 116 5.60 -16.50 0.18
C HIS A 116 5.41 -17.79 -0.63
#